data_AF-A0A7I7TDB6-F1
#
_entry.id   AF-A0A7I7TDB6-F1
#
_cell.length_a   1.000
_cell.length_b   1.000
_cell.length_c   1.000
_cell.angle_alpha   90.00
_cell.angle_beta   90.00
_cell.angle_gamma   90.00
#
_symmetry.space_group_name_H-M   'P 1'
#
loop_
_entity.id
_entity.type
_entity.pdbx_description
1 polymer ?
#
loop_
_entity_poly.entity_id
_entity_poly.type
_entity_poly.pdbx_seq_one_letter_code
_entity_poly.pdbx_strand_id
1 'polypeptide(L)'
;MLTTLLRDRITIVWFILIAATLASWILGVGHELPQRYAAIGIMLIAFTKVHFVGSYFMELRHAPLALRAVFGAWNLAVAGVLVGLYLFV
;
A
#
# COMPACT_ATOMS: atom_id res chain seq x y z
N MET A 1 12.81 -4.06 -26.50
CA MET A 1 13.51 -4.17 -25.20
C MET A 1 12.79 -3.47 -24.05
N LEU A 2 12.34 -2.21 -24.17
CA LEU A 2 11.57 -1.56 -23.09
C LEU A 2 10.21 -2.22 -22.81
N THR A 3 9.54 -2.69 -23.87
CA THR A 3 8.26 -3.41 -23.76
C THR A 3 8.37 -4.78 -23.09
N THR A 4 9.53 -5.44 -23.15
CA THR A 4 9.76 -6.73 -22.48
C THR A 4 10.00 -6.55 -20.98
N LEU A 5 10.62 -5.44 -20.56
CA LEU A 5 10.77 -5.08 -19.14
C LEU A 5 9.46 -4.59 -18.51
N LEU A 6 8.66 -3.82 -19.26
CA LEU A 6 7.31 -3.40 -18.85
C LEU A 6 6.29 -4.54 -18.82
N ARG A 7 6.59 -5.67 -19.50
CA ARG A 7 5.74 -6.86 -19.44
C ARG A 7 5.91 -7.64 -18.14
N ASP A 8 7.01 -7.40 -17.42
CA ASP A 8 7.24 -8.06 -16.16
C ASP A 8 6.37 -7.42 -15.07
N ARG A 9 5.56 -8.26 -14.43
CA ARG A 9 4.54 -7.86 -13.46
C ARG A 9 5.16 -7.14 -12.26
N ILE A 10 6.42 -7.47 -11.95
CA ILE A 10 7.21 -6.83 -10.90
C ILE A 10 7.54 -5.37 -11.25
N THR A 11 7.89 -5.07 -12.50
CA THR A 11 8.18 -3.71 -12.96
C THR A 11 6.96 -2.81 -12.85
N ILE A 12 5.78 -3.31 -13.21
CA ILE A 12 4.52 -2.55 -13.07
C ILE A 12 4.24 -2.24 -11.61
N VAL A 13 4.36 -3.23 -10.72
CA VAL A 13 4.14 -3.05 -9.28
C VAL A 13 5.16 -2.07 -8.70
N TRP A 14 6.40 -2.12 -9.14
CA TRP A 14 7.43 -1.16 -8.74
C TRP A 14 7.07 0.28 -9.13
N PHE A 15 6.58 0.51 -10.36
CA PHE A 15 6.08 1.84 -10.77
C PHE A 15 4.89 2.31 -9.93
N ILE A 16 3.96 1.40 -9.61
CA ILE A 16 2.83 1.71 -8.71
C ILE A 16 3.34 2.12 -7.32
N LEU A 17 4.35 1.44 -6.77
CA LEU A 17 4.94 1.78 -5.47
C LEU A 17 5.64 3.14 -5.48
N ILE A 18 6.29 3.51 -6.60
CA ILE A 18 6.86 4.85 -6.78
C ILE A 18 5.76 5.90 -6.81
N ALA A 19 4.73 5.69 -7.63
CA ALA A 19 3.59 6.61 -7.71
C ALA A 19 2.90 6.77 -6.35
N ALA A 20 2.72 5.68 -5.60
CA ALA A 20 2.20 5.70 -4.24
C ALA A 20 3.09 6.53 -3.29
N THR A 21 4.41 6.42 -3.42
CA THR A 21 5.35 7.20 -2.61
C THR A 21 5.27 8.69 -2.92
N LEU A 22 5.22 9.05 -4.21
CA LEU A 22 5.02 10.44 -4.65
C LEU A 22 3.68 10.99 -4.17
N ALA A 23 2.60 10.21 -4.29
CA ALA A 23 1.27 10.59 -3.79
C ALA A 23 1.28 10.84 -2.27
N SER A 24 1.94 9.97 -1.48
CA SER A 24 2.06 10.19 -0.04
C SER A 24 2.88 11.45 0.30
N TRP A 25 3.89 11.76 -0.51
CA TRP A 25 4.70 12.96 -0.33
C TRP A 25 3.89 14.22 -0.63
N ILE A 26 3.13 14.24 -1.72
CA ILE A 26 2.23 15.35 -2.08
C ILE A 26 1.22 15.59 -0.95
N LEU A 27 0.62 14.53 -0.39
CA LEU A 27 -0.30 14.66 0.74
C LEU A 27 0.38 15.18 2.02
N GLY A 28 1.66 14.84 2.23
CA GLY A 28 2.43 15.23 3.41
C GLY A 28 3.02 16.64 3.36
N VAL A 29 3.25 17.21 2.18
CA VAL A 29 3.93 18.53 2.00
C VAL A 29 3.01 19.72 2.33
N GLY A 30 1.79 19.49 2.82
CA GLY A 30 0.94 20.57 3.36
C GLY A 30 0.09 21.27 2.29
N HIS A 31 -0.60 20.49 1.46
CA HIS A 31 -1.73 21.03 0.70
C HIS A 31 -2.88 21.40 1.65
N GLU A 32 -3.75 22.34 1.25
CA GLU A 32 -4.91 22.88 1.99
C GLU A 32 -5.98 21.84 2.41
N LEU A 33 -5.68 20.55 2.28
CA LEU A 33 -6.51 19.47 2.77
C LEU A 33 -6.56 19.51 4.30
N PRO A 34 -7.74 19.30 4.90
CA PRO A 34 -7.82 19.15 6.34
C PRO A 34 -6.90 18.00 6.79
N GLN A 35 -6.07 18.27 7.81
CA GLN A 35 -5.02 17.37 8.30
C GLN A 35 -5.51 15.93 8.52
N ARG A 36 -6.78 15.78 8.90
CA ARG A 36 -7.47 14.49 9.07
C ARG A 36 -7.52 13.65 7.79
N TYR A 37 -7.86 14.26 6.66
CA TYR A 37 -7.95 13.55 5.38
C TYR A 37 -6.56 13.21 4.82
N ALA A 38 -5.58 14.09 5.01
CA ALA A 38 -4.20 13.81 4.60
C ALA A 38 -3.62 12.60 5.34
N ALA A 39 -3.80 12.52 6.66
CA ALA A 39 -3.32 11.41 7.47
C ALA A 39 -3.98 10.07 7.10
N ILE A 40 -5.31 10.06 6.93
CA ILE A 40 -6.04 8.85 6.47
C ILE A 40 -5.56 8.43 5.08
N GLY A 41 -5.39 9.40 4.17
CA GLY A 41 -4.87 9.14 2.82
C GLY A 41 -3.49 8.50 2.83
N ILE A 42 -2.56 9.03 3.64
CA ILE A 42 -1.22 8.47 3.80
C ILE A 42 -1.29 7.04 4.38
N MET A 43 -2.15 6.82 5.37
CA MET A 43 -2.38 5.49 5.97
C MET A 43 -2.85 4.48 4.92
N LEU A 44 -3.87 4.84 4.12
CA LEU A 44 -4.39 3.97 3.07
C LEU A 44 -3.35 3.66 2.00
N ILE A 45 -2.55 4.66 1.60
CA ILE A 45 -1.44 4.48 0.67
C ILE A 45 -0.41 3.51 1.27
N ALA A 46 -0.06 3.65 2.55
CA ALA A 46 0.91 2.79 3.22
C ALA A 46 0.45 1.33 3.24
N PHE A 47 -0.79 1.04 3.65
CA PHE A 47 -1.33 -0.33 3.67
C PHE A 47 -1.54 -0.92 2.28
N THR A 48 -1.81 -0.08 1.29
CA THR A 48 -1.81 -0.49 -0.12
C THR A 48 -0.41 -0.94 -0.54
N LYS A 49 0.63 -0.17 -0.20
CA LYS A 49 2.03 -0.56 -0.46
C LYS A 49 2.39 -1.88 0.22
N VAL A 50 2.00 -2.08 1.47
CA VAL A 50 2.23 -3.34 2.21
C VAL A 50 1.62 -4.53 1.46
N HIS A 51 0.38 -4.39 0.97
CA HIS A 51 -0.28 -5.44 0.19
C HIS A 51 0.48 -5.80 -1.10
N PHE A 52 0.95 -4.78 -1.84
CA PHE A 52 1.74 -4.98 -3.05
C PHE A 52 3.09 -5.63 -2.76
N VAL A 53 3.81 -5.17 -1.73
CA VAL A 53 5.11 -5.73 -1.34
C VAL A 53 4.95 -7.20 -0.92
N GLY A 54 3.99 -7.51 -0.04
CA GLY A 54 3.74 -8.89 0.39
C GLY A 54 3.38 -9.81 -0.78
N SER A 55 2.47 -9.38 -1.65
CA SER A 55 1.97 -10.22 -2.75
C SER A 55 3.01 -10.47 -3.86
N TYR A 56 3.85 -9.47 -4.16
CA TYR A 56 4.71 -9.50 -5.35
C TYR A 56 6.20 -9.62 -5.07
N PHE A 57 6.70 -9.13 -3.93
CA PHE A 57 8.12 -9.19 -3.57
C PHE A 57 8.42 -10.32 -2.57
N MET A 58 7.48 -10.63 -1.67
CA MET A 58 7.61 -11.78 -0.76
C MET A 58 7.01 -13.07 -1.34
N GLU A 59 6.62 -13.06 -2.61
CA GLU A 59 6.01 -14.20 -3.32
C GLU A 59 4.80 -14.84 -2.61
N LEU A 60 4.08 -14.12 -1.73
CA LEU A 60 2.88 -14.65 -1.06
C LEU A 60 1.77 -15.04 -2.06
N ARG A 61 1.86 -14.58 -3.31
CA ARG A 61 0.97 -15.05 -4.39
C ARG A 61 1.12 -16.55 -4.70
N HIS A 62 2.26 -17.16 -4.40
CA HIS A 62 2.57 -18.58 -4.60
C HIS A 62 2.53 -19.37 -3.29
N ALA A 63 2.37 -18.69 -2.16
CA ALA A 63 2.17 -19.30 -0.87
C ALA A 63 0.79 -19.99 -0.77
N PRO A 64 0.64 -21.00 0.11
CA PRO A 64 -0.64 -21.65 0.37
C PRO A 64 -1.73 -20.62 0.73
N LEU A 65 -2.96 -20.86 0.28
CA LEU A 65 -4.11 -19.95 0.41
C LEU A 65 -4.32 -19.46 1.84
N ALA A 66 -4.09 -20.31 2.84
CA ALA A 66 -4.19 -19.96 4.26
C ALA A 66 -3.24 -18.81 4.63
N LEU A 67 -1.98 -18.86 4.17
CA LEU A 67 -0.96 -17.89 4.50
C LEU A 67 -1.22 -16.54 3.82
N ARG A 68 -1.71 -16.59 2.57
CA ARG A 68 -2.18 -15.40 1.85
C ARG A 68 -3.41 -14.77 2.53
N ALA A 69 -4.34 -15.59 3.02
CA ALA A 69 -5.53 -15.11 3.72
C ALA A 69 -5.17 -14.48 5.08
N VAL A 70 -4.29 -15.12 5.86
CA VAL A 70 -3.80 -14.58 7.14
C VAL A 70 -3.09 -13.25 6.93
N PHE A 71 -2.20 -13.15 5.94
CA PHE A 71 -1.52 -11.90 5.64
C PHE A 71 -2.51 -10.80 5.21
N GLY A 72 -3.46 -11.13 4.34
CA GLY A 72 -4.50 -10.17 3.90
C GLY A 72 -5.38 -9.70 5.05
N ALA A 73 -5.82 -10.63 5.91
CA ALA A 73 -6.61 -10.33 7.10
C ALA A 73 -5.83 -9.47 8.09
N TRP A 74 -4.56 -9.80 8.35
CA TRP A 74 -3.69 -9.01 9.20
C TRP A 74 -3.49 -7.59 8.65
N ASN A 75 -3.21 -7.45 7.35
CA ASN A 75 -3.04 -6.15 6.72
C ASN A 75 -4.29 -5.27 6.85
N LEU A 76 -5.49 -5.84 6.61
CA LEU A 76 -6.77 -5.13 6.76
C LEU A 76 -7.09 -4.80 8.22
N ALA A 77 -6.81 -5.73 9.14
CA ALA A 77 -7.04 -5.52 10.56
C ALA A 77 -6.17 -4.39 11.11
N VAL A 78 -4.86 -4.40 10.82
CA VAL A 78 -3.95 -3.34 11.26
C VAL A 78 -4.30 -2.00 10.61
N ALA A 79 -4.68 -1.99 9.33
CA ALA A 79 -5.17 -0.79 8.65
C ALA A 79 -6.40 -0.20 9.35
N GLY A 80 -7.40 -1.03 9.64
CA GLY A 80 -8.61 -0.62 10.33
C GLY A 80 -8.34 -0.11 11.74
N VAL A 81 -7.47 -0.79 12.49
CA VAL A 81 -7.07 -0.37 13.84
C VAL A 81 -6.37 0.97 13.82
N LEU A 82 -5.37 1.18 12.97
CA LEU A 82 -4.64 2.45 12.93
C LEU A 82 -5.51 3.62 12.46
N VAL A 83 -6.36 3.39 11.45
CA VAL A 83 -7.33 4.42 11.02
C VAL A 83 -8.34 4.70 12.13
N GLY A 84 -8.86 3.67 12.81
CA GLY A 84 -9.77 3.83 13.94
C GLY A 84 -9.14 4.63 15.08
N LEU A 85 -7.94 4.25 15.51
CA LEU A 85 -7.19 4.99 16.53
C LEU A 85 -7.01 6.45 16.13
N TYR A 86 -6.60 6.73 14.89
CA TYR A 86 -6.47 8.11 14.41
C TYR A 86 -7.80 8.90 14.38
N LEU A 87 -8.93 8.23 14.16
CA LEU A 87 -10.23 8.88 14.09
C LEU A 87 -10.87 9.14 15.45
N PHE A 88 -10.58 8.30 16.44
CA PHE A 88 -11.28 8.25 17.73
C PHE A 88 -10.42 8.61 18.95
N VAL A 89 -9.09 8.70 18.80
CA VAL A 89 -8.13 9.08 19.85
C VAL A 89 -7.45 10.38 19.46
#